data_AF-A0A0B1T0M0-F1
#
_entry.id   AF-A0A0B1T0M0-F1
#
_cell.length_a   1.000
_cell.length_b   1.000
_cell.length_c   1.000
_cell.angle_alpha   90.00
_cell.angle_beta   90.00
_cell.angle_gamma   90.00
#
_symmetry.space_group_name_H-M   'P 1'
#
loop_
_entity.id
_entity.type
_entity.pdbx_description
1 polymer ?
#
loop_
_entity_poly.entity_id
_entity_poly.type
_entity_poly.pdbx_seq_one_letter_code
_entity_poly.pdbx_strand_id
1 'polypeptide(L)'
;MQFLDNFCILSCFKIILNCRGTDRNTELFMEGDETLFKNHTQWAAGGTVSKYFGNAFQRLWMEGIKDDITTLQSQNPTYELWITGHSLGGALASLAASYIANTKMFASNKVTL
;
A
#
# COMPACT_ATOMS: atom_id res chain seq x y z
N MET A 1 14.18 -4.16 -13.75
CA MET A 1 13.57 -4.44 -12.43
C MET A 1 13.78 -3.18 -11.61
N GLN A 2 12.77 -2.32 -11.50
CA GLN A 2 12.89 -1.10 -10.71
C GLN A 2 12.65 -1.50 -9.26
N PHE A 3 13.72 -1.58 -8.47
CA PHE A 3 13.62 -1.71 -7.02
C PHE A 3 13.57 -0.29 -6.47
N LEU A 4 12.42 0.10 -5.94
CA LEU A 4 12.35 1.15 -4.94
C LEU A 4 12.22 0.44 -3.60
N ASP A 5 13.06 0.82 -2.64
CA ASP A 5 13.58 0.05 -1.51
C ASP A 5 12.61 -0.73 -0.58
N ASN A 6 11.30 -0.82 -0.85
CA ASN A 6 10.37 -1.69 -0.11
C ASN A 6 9.20 -2.27 -0.94
N PHE A 7 9.21 -2.10 -2.28
CA PHE A 7 8.14 -2.56 -3.17
C PHE A 7 8.70 -3.17 -4.47
N CYS A 8 8.16 -4.33 -4.88
CA CYS A 8 8.55 -5.02 -6.12
C CYS A 8 7.34 -5.14 -7.04
N ILE A 9 7.45 -4.62 -8.28
CA ILE A 9 6.26 -4.26 -9.08
C ILE A 9 5.91 -5.19 -10.26
N LEU A 10 6.71 -6.17 -10.68
CA LEU A 10 6.45 -6.88 -11.96
C LEU A 10 6.40 -8.41 -11.93
N SER A 11 5.28 -8.96 -12.47
CA SER A 11 5.14 -10.31 -13.04
C SER A 11 4.35 -10.24 -14.37
N CYS A 12 4.59 -11.19 -15.29
CA CYS A 12 4.30 -11.13 -16.74
C CYS A 12 2.86 -10.75 -17.18
N PHE A 13 1.86 -10.70 -16.28
CA PHE A 13 0.49 -10.26 -16.57
C PHE A 13 -0.18 -9.51 -15.41
N LYS A 14 0.59 -9.12 -14.38
CA LYS A 14 0.07 -8.57 -13.12
C LYS A 14 1.00 -7.49 -12.59
N ILE A 15 0.41 -6.41 -12.11
CA ILE A 15 1.13 -5.40 -11.31
C ILE A 15 1.02 -5.87 -9.87
N ILE A 16 2.13 -6.20 -9.23
CA ILE A 16 2.12 -6.68 -7.84
C ILE A 16 2.64 -5.55 -6.96
N LEU A 17 1.91 -5.15 -5.93
CA LEU A 17 2.37 -4.20 -4.93
C LEU A 17 2.64 -4.98 -3.64
N ASN A 18 3.89 -5.39 -3.43
CA ASN A 18 4.30 -6.09 -2.21
C ASN A 18 4.81 -5.10 -1.16
N CYS A 19 4.06 -4.92 -0.07
CA CYS A 19 4.47 -4.15 1.09
C CYS A 19 5.25 -5.05 2.06
N ARG A 20 6.54 -4.77 2.30
CA ARG A 20 7.28 -5.45 3.37
C ARG A 20 7.21 -4.66 4.68
N GLY A 21 6.91 -5.33 5.78
CA GLY A 21 7.05 -4.78 7.13
C GLY A 21 8.49 -4.83 7.64
N THR A 22 8.78 -4.16 8.75
CA THR A 22 10.10 -4.23 9.40
C THR A 22 10.29 -5.58 10.10
N ASP A 23 11.36 -6.32 9.77
CA ASP A 23 11.57 -7.72 10.22
C ASP A 23 12.00 -7.88 11.70
N ARG A 24 12.03 -6.82 12.51
CA ARG A 24 12.75 -6.83 13.80
C ARG A 24 11.88 -6.90 15.07
N ASN A 25 10.55 -7.06 14.96
CA ASN A 25 9.66 -6.32 15.87
C ASN A 25 8.42 -7.04 16.45
N THR A 26 8.38 -8.31 16.89
CA THR A 26 7.14 -8.79 17.55
C THR A 26 6.89 -8.08 18.90
N GLU A 27 7.91 -7.92 19.73
CA GLU A 27 7.83 -7.19 21.00
C GLU A 27 7.72 -5.67 20.79
N LEU A 28 8.51 -5.11 19.87
CA LEU A 28 8.42 -3.69 19.49
C LEU A 28 7.09 -3.35 18.79
N PHE A 29 6.44 -4.31 18.13
CA PHE A 29 5.06 -4.11 17.65
C PHE A 29 4.13 -3.93 18.81
N MET A 30 4.06 -4.85 19.78
CA MET A 30 3.07 -4.74 20.86
C MET A 30 3.20 -3.43 21.65
N GLU A 31 4.43 -3.00 21.91
CA GLU A 31 4.70 -1.75 22.64
C GLU A 31 4.50 -0.50 21.76
N GLY A 32 4.82 -0.59 20.47
CA GLY A 32 4.62 0.47 19.48
C GLY A 32 3.15 0.63 19.06
N ASP A 33 2.40 -0.47 18.93
CA ASP A 33 1.02 -0.52 18.44
C ASP A 33 0.13 0.40 19.28
N GLU A 34 0.15 0.29 20.60
CA GLU A 34 -0.68 1.16 21.43
C GLU A 34 -0.45 2.66 21.17
N THR A 35 0.79 3.09 20.97
CA THR A 35 1.11 4.52 20.75
C THR A 35 0.85 4.96 19.32
N LEU A 36 1.14 4.10 18.34
CA LEU A 36 0.93 4.34 16.91
C LEU A 36 -0.56 4.32 16.56
N PHE A 37 -1.35 3.51 17.26
CA PHE A 37 -2.78 3.37 17.09
C PHE A 37 -3.54 4.38 17.94
N LYS A 38 -3.05 4.88 19.08
CA LYS A 38 -3.73 5.97 19.82
C LYS A 38 -3.96 7.23 18.97
N ASN A 39 -3.07 7.53 18.03
CA ASN A 39 -3.22 8.66 17.13
C ASN A 39 -3.86 8.24 15.81
N HIS A 40 -5.17 8.46 15.68
CA HIS A 40 -5.90 8.27 14.43
C HIS A 40 -6.02 9.59 13.64
N THR A 41 -6.06 9.48 12.31
CA THR A 41 -6.41 10.56 11.40
C THR A 41 -7.53 10.10 10.46
N GLN A 42 -8.31 11.04 9.93
CA GLN A 42 -9.29 10.71 8.90
C GLN A 42 -8.58 10.17 7.67
N TRP A 43 -9.16 9.13 7.08
CA TRP A 43 -8.61 8.47 5.91
C TRP A 43 -9.35 8.89 4.64
N ALA A 44 -8.60 9.06 3.54
CA ALA A 44 -9.15 9.51 2.27
C ALA A 44 -10.20 8.57 1.68
N ALA A 45 -10.10 7.26 1.95
CA ALA A 45 -11.09 6.26 1.53
C ALA A 45 -12.27 6.09 2.51
N GLY A 46 -12.36 6.96 3.53
CA GLY A 46 -13.35 6.87 4.60
C GLY A 46 -12.83 6.16 5.85
N GLY A 47 -13.46 6.46 6.99
CA GLY A 47 -13.04 5.95 8.30
C GLY A 47 -11.82 6.68 8.88
N THR A 48 -11.19 6.03 9.85
CA THR A 48 -9.97 6.52 10.51
C THR A 48 -8.86 5.48 10.42
N VAL A 49 -7.64 5.96 10.21
CA VAL A 49 -6.43 5.14 10.20
C VAL A 49 -5.43 5.70 11.21
N SER A 50 -4.61 4.84 11.80
CA SER A 50 -3.43 5.24 12.57
C SER A 50 -2.56 6.21 11.75
N LYS A 51 -2.29 7.39 12.31
CA LYS A 51 -1.58 8.51 11.68
C LYS A 51 -0.21 8.10 11.15
N TYR A 52 0.47 7.20 11.86
CA TYR A 52 1.74 6.64 11.42
C TYR A 52 1.63 5.92 10.07
N PHE A 53 0.68 5.01 9.95
CA PHE A 53 0.46 4.22 8.73
C PHE A 53 -0.03 5.09 7.58
N GLY A 54 -0.95 6.02 7.85
CA GLY A 54 -1.43 6.97 6.85
C GLY A 54 -0.30 7.85 6.31
N ASN A 55 0.55 8.41 7.18
CA ASN A 55 1.69 9.23 6.77
C ASN A 55 2.75 8.42 6.03
N ALA A 56 3.07 7.21 6.51
CA ALA A 56 4.03 6.33 5.87
C ALA A 56 3.57 5.97 4.45
N PHE A 57 2.30 5.55 4.31
CA PHE A 57 1.70 5.30 3.00
C PHE A 57 1.75 6.54 2.11
N GLN A 58 1.29 7.70 2.61
CA GLN A 58 1.19 8.90 1.79
C GLN A 58 2.55 9.37 1.28
N ARG A 59 3.60 9.27 2.11
CA ARG A 59 4.98 9.54 1.70
C ARG A 59 5.41 8.63 0.56
N LEU A 60 5.32 7.32 0.76
CA LEU A 60 5.71 6.32 -0.25
C LEU A 60 4.89 6.45 -1.53
N TRP A 61 3.61 6.75 -1.40
CA TRP A 61 2.69 6.99 -2.51
C TRP A 61 3.12 8.20 -3.34
N MET A 62 3.50 9.30 -2.68
CA MET A 62 3.96 10.53 -3.32
C MET A 62 5.41 10.47 -3.81
N GLU A 63 6.26 9.61 -3.22
CA GLU A 63 7.68 9.49 -3.58
C GLU A 63 7.94 8.70 -4.87
N GLY A 64 6.93 7.99 -5.40
CA GLY A 64 7.06 7.37 -6.72
C GLY A 64 6.05 6.27 -7.03
N ILE A 65 5.47 5.62 -6.02
CA ILE A 65 4.54 4.48 -6.24
C ILE A 65 3.35 4.88 -7.11
N LYS A 66 2.79 6.08 -6.90
CA LYS A 66 1.68 6.58 -7.71
C LYS A 66 2.05 6.66 -9.19
N ASP A 67 3.22 7.20 -9.49
CA ASP A 67 3.66 7.45 -10.86
C ASP A 67 4.03 6.14 -11.55
N ASP A 68 4.67 5.21 -10.83
CA ASP A 68 4.97 3.86 -11.31
C ASP A 68 3.70 3.08 -11.63
N ILE A 69 2.73 3.06 -10.70
CA ILE A 69 1.45 2.36 -10.90
C ILE A 69 0.68 2.97 -12.08
N THR A 70 0.63 4.30 -12.18
CA THR A 70 -0.08 4.99 -13.27
C THR A 70 0.58 4.70 -14.62
N THR A 71 1.92 4.71 -14.65
CA THR A 71 2.70 4.39 -15.85
C THR A 71 2.43 2.95 -16.29
N LEU A 72 2.51 1.99 -15.36
CA LEU A 72 2.28 0.58 -15.66
C LEU A 72 0.84 0.29 -16.07
N GLN A 73 -0.14 0.97 -15.46
CA GLN A 73 -1.53 0.90 -15.87
C GLN A 73 -1.71 1.42 -17.30
N SER A 74 -1.06 2.53 -17.65
CA SER A 74 -1.15 3.11 -18.99
C SER A 74 -0.53 2.19 -20.05
N GLN A 75 0.56 1.51 -19.70
CA GLN A 75 1.25 0.56 -20.57
C GLN A 75 0.52 -0.78 -20.67
N ASN A 76 -0.21 -1.18 -19.62
CA ASN A 76 -0.84 -2.49 -19.50
C ASN A 76 -2.28 -2.36 -18.96
N PRO A 77 -3.22 -1.80 -19.74
CA PRO A 77 -4.59 -1.52 -19.27
C PRO A 77 -5.40 -2.79 -18.93
N THR A 78 -4.95 -3.96 -19.39
CA THR A 78 -5.56 -5.27 -19.13
C THR A 78 -5.08 -5.91 -17.84
N TYR A 79 -4.01 -5.40 -17.22
CA TYR A 79 -3.40 -6.08 -16.07
C TYR A 79 -4.22 -5.85 -14.80
N GLU A 80 -4.19 -6.88 -13.95
CA GLU A 80 -4.74 -6.81 -12.61
C GLU A 80 -3.69 -6.26 -11.64
N LEU A 81 -4.15 -5.51 -10.65
CA LEU A 81 -3.34 -5.02 -9.54
C LEU A 81 -3.53 -5.95 -8.35
N TRP A 82 -2.44 -6.56 -7.91
CA TRP A 82 -2.40 -7.47 -6.77
C TRP A 82 -1.63 -6.80 -5.64
N ILE A 83 -2.29 -6.52 -4.53
CA ILE A 83 -1.72 -5.79 -3.41
C ILE A 83 -1.55 -6.76 -2.25
N THR A 84 -0.32 -7.07 -1.88
CA THR A 84 -0.04 -8.04 -0.82
C THR A 84 0.93 -7.47 0.20
N GLY A 85 0.91 -8.00 1.40
CA GLY A 85 1.84 -7.62 2.44
C GLY A 85 1.68 -8.46 3.69
N HIS A 86 2.79 -8.66 4.40
CA HIS A 86 2.82 -9.43 5.65
C HIS A 86 2.96 -8.50 6.85
N SER A 87 2.24 -8.78 7.94
CA SER A 87 2.30 -8.00 9.19
C SER A 87 2.04 -6.50 8.95
N LEU A 88 2.99 -5.61 9.27
CA LEU A 88 2.91 -4.17 8.96
C LEU A 88 2.60 -3.89 7.49
N GLY A 89 3.18 -4.70 6.60
CA GLY A 89 2.95 -4.60 5.17
C GLY A 89 1.49 -4.87 4.79
N GLY A 90 0.80 -5.76 5.51
CA GLY A 90 -0.62 -6.05 5.28
C GLY A 90 -1.53 -4.86 5.60
N ALA A 91 -1.18 -4.08 6.63
CA ALA A 91 -1.90 -2.84 6.95
C ALA A 91 -1.71 -1.79 5.85
N LEU A 92 -0.47 -1.60 5.36
CA LEU A 92 -0.18 -0.71 4.24
C LEU A 92 -0.83 -1.18 2.94
N ALA A 93 -0.86 -2.49 2.69
CA ALA A 93 -1.55 -3.10 1.56
C ALA A 93 -3.05 -2.81 1.59
N SER A 94 -3.68 -2.97 2.74
CA SER A 94 -5.10 -2.66 2.94
C SER A 94 -5.40 -1.17 2.69
N LEU A 95 -4.52 -0.28 3.17
CA LEU A 95 -4.63 1.16 2.90
C LEU A 95 -4.46 1.49 1.42
N ALA A 96 -3.47 0.90 0.75
CA ALA A 96 -3.27 1.05 -0.69
C ALA A 96 -4.50 0.61 -1.48
N ALA A 97 -5.08 -0.56 -1.16
CA ALA A 97 -6.28 -1.07 -1.80
C ALA A 97 -7.46 -0.11 -1.63
N SER A 98 -7.70 0.37 -0.40
CA SER A 98 -8.78 1.32 -0.11
C SER A 98 -8.57 2.67 -0.83
N TYR A 99 -7.34 3.17 -0.89
CA TYR A 99 -7.01 4.43 -1.54
C TYR A 99 -7.23 4.35 -3.04
N ILE A 100 -6.77 3.27 -3.68
CA ILE A 100 -6.94 3.03 -5.12
C ILE A 100 -8.41 2.85 -5.49
N ALA A 101 -9.18 2.15 -4.66
CA ALA A 101 -10.62 2.03 -4.85
C ALA A 101 -11.32 3.39 -4.75
N ASN A 102 -10.92 4.23 -3.80
CA ASN A 102 -11.49 5.56 -3.62
C ASN A 102 -11.12 6.54 -4.75
N THR A 103 -9.87 6.52 -5.22
CA THR A 103 -9.43 7.36 -6.35
C THR A 103 -9.92 6.85 -7.71
N LYS A 104 -10.52 5.65 -7.76
CA LYS A 104 -10.95 4.95 -8.98
C LYS A 104 -9.83 4.82 -10.02
N MET A 105 -8.58 4.76 -9.56
CA MET A 105 -7.43 4.58 -10.44
C MET A 105 -7.50 3.23 -11.14
N PHE A 106 -7.98 2.19 -10.47
CA PHE A 106 -8.29 0.90 -11.06
C PHE A 106 -9.78 0.61 -10.92
N ALA A 107 -10.35 -0.12 -11.88
CA ALA A 107 -11.66 -0.69 -11.73
C ALA A 107 -11.63 -1.69 -10.56
N SER A 108 -12.62 -1.65 -9.66
CA SER A 108 -12.62 -2.46 -8.44
C SER A 108 -12.54 -3.97 -8.70
N ASN A 109 -12.97 -4.42 -9.89
CA ASN A 109 -12.86 -5.81 -10.33
C ASN A 109 -11.45 -6.23 -10.80
N LYS A 110 -10.50 -5.29 -10.83
CA LYS A 110 -9.08 -5.52 -11.21
C LYS A 110 -8.13 -5.37 -10.02
N VAL A 111 -8.65 -5.16 -8.81
CA VAL A 111 -7.85 -4.99 -7.60
C VAL A 111 -8.07 -6.20 -6.70
N THR A 112 -6.99 -6.92 -6.40
CA THR A 112 -6.99 -8.11 -5.54
C THR A 112 -6.06 -7.89 -4.35
N LEU A 113 -6.49 -8.30 -3.15
CA LEU A 113 -5.71 -8.33 -1.91
C LEU A 113 -5.15 -9.74 -1.65
#